data_AF-A0A9P0P212-F1
#
_entry.id   AF-A0A9P0P212-F1
#
_cell.length_a   1.000
_cell.length_b   1.000
_cell.length_c   1.000
_cell.angle_alpha   90.00
_cell.angle_beta   90.00
_cell.angle_gamma   90.00
#
_symmetry.space_group_name_H-M   'P 1'
#
loop_
_entity.id
_entity.type
_entity.pdbx_description
1 polymer ?
#
loop_
_entity_poly.entity_id
_entity_poly.type
_entity_poly.pdbx_seq_one_letter_code
_entity_poly.pdbx_strand_id
1 'polypeptide(L)'
;MKQNIGRGEFSQFPNLSQTSCQEDDVSTYVQHLNALYSDFESRFEDILTMVIPPWIINPYGDIEETNVIIQEELTELSTNEELKVQFKNGYQQFWLQNNIPVTYPVLWNIARKFLVSFPSSYLVERGFSAVTNLLTTGHH
;
A
#
# COMPACT_ATOMS: atom_id res chain seq x y z
N MET A 1 8.18 -5.35 -17.94
CA MET A 1 9.17 -6.17 -17.21
C MET A 1 9.05 -7.65 -17.59
N LYS A 2 7.99 -8.39 -17.20
CA LYS A 2 7.80 -9.82 -17.56
C LYS A 2 7.81 -10.11 -19.06
N GLN A 3 7.10 -9.29 -19.86
CA GLN A 3 7.06 -9.43 -21.32
C GLN A 3 8.41 -9.19 -22.01
N ASN A 4 9.26 -8.35 -21.43
CA ASN A 4 10.56 -8.01 -22.00
C ASN A 4 11.52 -9.18 -21.78
N ILE A 5 11.54 -9.76 -20.57
CA ILE A 5 12.33 -10.95 -20.27
C ILE A 5 11.91 -12.14 -21.13
N GLY A 6 10.60 -12.38 -21.29
CA GLY A 6 10.10 -13.45 -22.18
C GLY A 6 10.45 -13.26 -23.66
N ARG A 7 10.90 -12.07 -24.07
CA ARG A 7 11.42 -11.77 -25.42
C ARG A 7 12.95 -11.75 -25.49
N GLY A 8 13.65 -12.08 -24.40
CA GLY A 8 15.11 -11.99 -24.30
C GLY A 8 15.64 -10.55 -24.16
N GLU A 9 14.77 -9.57 -23.88
CA GLU A 9 15.16 -8.17 -23.72
C GLU A 9 15.56 -7.90 -22.25
N PHE A 10 16.87 -7.97 -21.97
CA PHE A 10 17.43 -7.81 -20.63
C PHE A 10 17.97 -6.41 -20.33
N SER A 11 17.64 -5.38 -21.11
CA SER A 11 18.16 -4.01 -20.96
C SER A 11 17.91 -3.38 -19.59
N GLN A 12 16.89 -3.86 -18.87
CA GLN A 12 16.53 -3.44 -17.51
C GLN A 12 17.32 -4.18 -16.42
N PHE A 13 18.10 -5.21 -16.78
CA PHE A 13 18.82 -6.10 -15.87
C PHE A 13 20.28 -6.26 -16.30
N PRO A 14 21.18 -5.38 -15.84
CA PRO A 14 22.58 -5.34 -16.27
C PRO A 14 23.33 -6.66 -16.09
N ASN A 15 22.95 -7.45 -15.07
CA ASN A 15 23.56 -8.76 -14.78
C ASN A 15 23.06 -9.85 -15.74
N LEU A 16 21.79 -9.79 -16.16
CA LEU A 16 21.22 -10.75 -17.10
C LEU A 16 21.65 -10.46 -18.54
N SER A 17 21.83 -9.18 -18.91
CA SER A 17 22.31 -8.81 -20.24
C SER A 17 23.75 -9.26 -20.53
N GLN A 18 24.53 -9.60 -19.51
CA GLN A 18 25.92 -10.08 -19.62
C GLN A 18 26.03 -11.61 -19.63
N THR A 19 24.94 -12.32 -19.38
CA THR A 19 24.92 -13.78 -19.25
C THR A 19 24.25 -14.41 -20.48
N SER A 20 24.82 -15.46 -21.06
CA SER A 20 24.15 -16.22 -22.11
C SER A 20 23.06 -17.10 -21.50
N CYS A 21 21.83 -16.59 -21.40
CA CYS A 21 20.68 -17.37 -20.93
C CYS A 21 20.12 -18.22 -22.09
N GLN A 22 19.87 -19.50 -21.85
CA GLN A 22 19.13 -20.33 -22.81
C GLN A 22 17.63 -20.01 -22.74
N GLU A 23 16.89 -20.25 -23.83
CA GLU A 23 15.44 -20.00 -23.86
C GLU A 23 14.69 -20.76 -22.76
N ASP A 24 15.15 -21.96 -22.41
CA ASP A 24 14.60 -22.78 -21.32
C ASP A 24 14.81 -22.13 -19.93
N ASP A 25 15.97 -21.49 -19.70
CA ASP A 25 16.25 -20.75 -18.47
C ASP A 25 15.34 -19.51 -18.35
N VAL A 26 15.12 -18.83 -19.47
CA VAL A 26 14.25 -17.65 -19.54
C VAL A 26 12.79 -18.04 -19.27
N SER A 27 12.33 -19.13 -19.85
CA SER A 27 10.99 -19.68 -19.62
C SER A 27 10.78 -20.04 -18.14
N THR A 28 11.75 -20.73 -17.54
CA THR A 28 11.74 -21.09 -16.12
C THR A 28 11.69 -19.84 -15.23
N TYR A 29 12.49 -18.82 -15.55
CA TYR A 29 12.49 -17.56 -14.81
C TYR A 29 11.15 -16.81 -14.92
N VAL A 30 10.55 -16.75 -16.10
CA VAL A 30 9.22 -16.14 -16.31
C VAL A 30 8.15 -16.89 -15.52
N GLN A 31 8.20 -18.22 -15.49
CA GLN A 31 7.30 -19.04 -14.67
C GLN A 31 7.45 -18.73 -13.19
N HIS A 32 8.68 -18.63 -12.67
CA HIS A 32 8.91 -18.24 -11.28
C HIS A 32 8.40 -16.83 -10.96
N LEU A 33 8.60 -15.85 -11.85
CA LEU A 33 8.04 -14.50 -11.66
C LEU A 33 6.51 -14.49 -11.70
N ASN A 34 5.88 -15.42 -12.44
CA ASN A 34 4.43 -15.58 -12.43
C ASN A 34 3.93 -16.22 -11.14
N ALA A 35 4.57 -17.28 -10.68
CA ALA A 35 4.26 -17.90 -9.40
C ALA A 35 4.43 -16.90 -8.23
N LEU A 36 5.54 -16.15 -8.24
CA LEU A 36 5.79 -15.11 -7.23
C LEU A 36 4.72 -14.03 -7.29
N TYR A 37 4.37 -13.53 -8.47
CA TYR A 37 3.33 -12.51 -8.60
C TYR A 37 1.97 -12.99 -8.08
N SER A 38 1.56 -14.22 -8.41
CA SER A 38 0.32 -14.82 -7.91
C SER A 38 0.36 -15.00 -6.39
N ASP A 39 1.50 -15.39 -5.83
CA ASP A 39 1.70 -15.53 -4.39
C ASP A 39 1.62 -14.16 -3.68
N PHE A 40 2.17 -13.10 -4.28
CA PHE A 40 2.02 -11.73 -3.77
C PHE A 40 0.57 -11.25 -3.85
N GLU A 41 -0.14 -11.47 -4.96
CA GLU A 41 -1.55 -11.11 -5.09
C GLU A 41 -2.40 -11.80 -4.02
N SER A 42 -2.16 -13.09 -3.75
CA SER A 42 -2.88 -13.83 -2.70
C SER A 42 -2.50 -13.37 -1.30
N ARG A 43 -1.21 -13.13 -1.02
CA ARG A 43 -0.75 -12.74 0.33
C ARG A 43 -1.14 -11.32 0.72
N PHE A 44 -1.30 -10.43 -0.25
CA PHE A 44 -1.64 -9.02 -0.05
C PHE A 44 -3.04 -8.68 -0.59
N GLU A 45 -3.90 -9.68 -0.79
CA GLU A 45 -5.27 -9.48 -1.26
C GLU A 45 -6.04 -8.50 -0.38
N ASP A 46 -5.83 -8.56 0.93
CA ASP A 46 -6.40 -7.65 1.93
C ASP A 46 -5.98 -6.19 1.71
N ILE A 47 -4.75 -5.95 1.27
CA ILE A 47 -4.26 -4.61 0.89
C ILE A 47 -4.87 -4.17 -0.45
N LEU A 48 -4.88 -5.07 -1.43
CA LEU A 48 -5.37 -4.79 -2.78
C LEU A 48 -6.88 -4.50 -2.80
N THR A 49 -7.63 -5.14 -1.91
CA THR A 49 -9.08 -4.97 -1.74
C THR A 49 -9.44 -3.93 -0.68
N MET A 50 -8.44 -3.31 -0.05
CA MET A 50 -8.67 -2.33 1.00
C MET A 50 -9.41 -1.10 0.46
N VAL A 51 -10.55 -0.79 1.05
CA VAL A 51 -11.31 0.42 0.74
C VAL A 51 -10.86 1.53 1.69
N ILE A 52 -10.21 2.56 1.14
CA ILE A 52 -9.82 3.74 1.89
C ILE A 52 -11.03 4.70 1.90
N PRO A 53 -11.55 5.09 3.07
CA PRO A 53 -12.60 6.09 3.15
C PRO A 53 -12.20 7.39 2.43
N PRO A 54 -13.05 7.93 1.53
CA PRO A 54 -12.71 9.11 0.73
C PRO A 54 -12.31 10.33 1.56
N TRP A 55 -12.91 10.46 2.74
CA TRP A 55 -12.64 11.56 3.67
C TRP A 55 -11.23 11.54 4.26
N ILE A 56 -10.51 10.40 4.24
CA ILE A 56 -9.10 10.36 4.63
C ILE A 56 -8.24 11.12 3.61
N ILE A 57 -8.59 11.05 2.32
CA ILE A 57 -7.86 11.73 1.25
C ILE A 57 -8.29 13.19 1.15
N ASN A 58 -9.60 13.44 1.24
CA ASN A 58 -10.16 14.78 1.22
C ASN A 58 -11.33 14.90 2.21
N PRO A 59 -11.07 15.33 3.46
CA PRO A 59 -12.12 15.47 4.47
C PRO A 59 -13.07 16.65 4.21
N TYR A 60 -12.73 17.53 3.27
CA TYR A 60 -13.57 18.66 2.84
C TYR A 60 -14.33 18.38 1.54
N GLY A 61 -14.29 17.13 1.06
CA GLY A 61 -15.06 16.69 -0.10
C GLY A 61 -16.53 16.47 0.24
N ASP A 62 -17.34 16.23 -0.79
CA ASP A 62 -18.70 15.74 -0.60
C ASP A 62 -18.63 14.26 -0.19
N ILE A 63 -18.95 13.96 1.07
CA ILE A 63 -18.75 12.65 1.69
C ILE A 63 -20.08 12.14 2.25
N GLU A 64 -20.57 11.04 1.68
CA GLU A 64 -21.71 10.29 2.22
C GLU A 64 -21.21 9.24 3.22
N GLU A 65 -20.99 9.65 4.48
CA GLU A 65 -20.66 8.73 5.57
C GLU A 65 -21.93 8.30 6.30
N THR A 66 -22.11 7.02 6.63
CA THR A 66 -23.34 6.52 7.28
C THR A 66 -23.21 6.42 8.79
N ASN A 67 -21.97 6.38 9.29
CA ASN A 67 -21.72 6.34 10.71
C ASN A 67 -21.89 7.73 11.34
N VAL A 68 -22.88 7.86 12.22
CA VAL A 68 -23.23 9.12 12.91
C VAL A 68 -22.05 9.74 13.67
N ILE A 69 -21.23 8.91 14.32
CA ILE A 69 -20.09 9.39 15.11
C ILE A 69 -19.01 9.99 14.19
N ILE A 70 -18.77 9.37 13.04
CA ILE A 70 -17.81 9.87 12.04
C ILE A 70 -18.37 11.13 11.38
N GLN A 71 -19.68 11.16 11.07
CA GLN A 71 -20.33 12.34 10.49
C GLN A 71 -20.26 13.56 11.40
N GLU A 72 -20.40 13.40 12.72
CA GLU A 72 -20.32 14.50 13.68
C GLU A 72 -18.95 15.18 13.63
N GLU A 73 -17.87 14.41 13.76
CA GLU A 73 -16.50 14.95 13.68
C GLU A 73 -16.19 15.50 12.27
N LEU A 74 -16.67 14.86 11.19
CA LEU A 74 -16.47 15.38 9.82
C LEU A 74 -17.19 16.72 9.62
N THR A 75 -18.39 16.87 10.18
CA THR A 75 -19.15 18.11 10.10
C THR A 75 -18.42 19.22 10.84
N GLU A 76 -17.97 18.97 12.07
CA GLU A 76 -17.19 19.94 12.84
C GLU A 76 -15.90 20.33 12.10
N LEU A 77 -15.14 19.33 11.61
CA LEU A 77 -13.93 19.54 10.83
C LEU A 77 -14.20 20.37 9.56
N SER A 78 -15.30 20.11 8.85
CA SER A 78 -15.65 20.82 7.61
C SER A 78 -15.90 22.31 7.84
N THR A 79 -16.33 22.69 9.04
CA THR A 79 -16.56 24.09 9.43
C THR A 79 -15.29 24.81 9.90
N ASN A 80 -14.19 24.07 10.09
CA ASN A 80 -12.94 24.61 10.59
C ASN A 80 -12.07 25.16 9.44
N GLU A 81 -12.22 26.46 9.17
CA GLU A 81 -11.49 27.14 8.09
C GLU A 81 -9.96 27.22 8.35
N GLU A 82 -9.51 27.22 9.61
CA GLU A 82 -8.07 27.21 9.92
C GLU A 82 -7.43 25.90 9.48
N LEU A 83 -8.05 24.77 9.84
CA LEU A 83 -7.63 23.44 9.43
C LEU A 83 -7.69 23.25 7.90
N LYS A 84 -8.65 23.90 7.24
CA LYS A 84 -8.77 23.86 5.78
C LYS A 84 -7.60 24.56 5.08
N VAL A 85 -7.06 25.63 5.67
CA VAL A 85 -5.83 26.26 5.18
C VAL A 85 -4.65 25.31 5.35
N GLN A 86 -4.54 24.63 6.48
CA GLN A 86 -3.45 23.67 6.76
C GLN A 86 -3.51 22.44 5.85
N PHE A 87 -4.70 22.02 5.42
CA PHE A 87 -4.89 20.92 4.48
C PHE A 87 -4.18 21.13 3.13
N LYS A 88 -3.87 22.38 2.74
CA LYS A 88 -3.09 22.68 1.53
C LYS A 88 -1.70 22.03 1.49
N ASN A 89 -1.16 21.65 2.65
CA ASN A 89 0.11 20.93 2.75
C ASN A 89 0.00 19.42 2.46
N GLY A 90 -1.20 18.94 2.12
CA GLY A 90 -1.50 17.55 1.79
C GLY A 90 -2.09 16.76 2.97
N TYR A 91 -2.86 15.72 2.64
CA TYR A 91 -3.63 14.94 3.62
C TYR A 91 -2.75 14.24 4.67
N GLN A 92 -1.57 13.76 4.30
CA GLN A 92 -0.67 13.09 5.25
C GLN A 92 -0.23 14.05 6.37
N GLN A 93 0.25 15.25 6.00
CA GLN A 93 0.66 16.27 6.96
C GLN A 93 -0.54 16.77 7.78
N PHE A 94 -1.69 16.90 7.12
CA PHE A 94 -2.93 17.29 7.77
C PHE A 94 -3.38 16.32 8.87
N TRP A 95 -3.25 15.00 8.69
CA TRP A 95 -3.67 14.03 9.71
C TRP A 95 -2.61 13.81 10.80
N LEU A 96 -1.32 13.96 10.47
CA LEU A 96 -0.21 13.67 11.39
C LEU A 96 0.15 14.81 12.36
N GLN A 97 -0.54 15.94 12.28
CA GLN A 97 -0.35 17.06 13.20
C GLN A 97 -0.87 16.77 14.62
N ASN A 98 -0.26 17.42 15.62
CA ASN A 98 -0.46 17.10 17.04
C ASN A 98 -1.86 17.40 17.60
N ASN A 99 -2.60 18.31 16.99
CA ASN A 99 -3.95 18.71 17.42
C ASN A 99 -5.04 17.72 16.98
N ILE A 100 -4.89 17.09 15.80
CA ILE A 100 -5.91 16.19 15.24
C ILE A 100 -6.27 15.01 16.16
N PRO A 101 -5.31 14.30 16.79
CA PRO A 101 -5.62 13.21 17.72
C PRO A 101 -6.47 13.61 18.93
N VAL A 102 -6.43 14.90 19.30
CA VAL A 102 -7.13 15.45 20.47
C VAL A 102 -8.49 16.03 20.06
N THR A 103 -8.53 16.75 18.94
CA THR A 103 -9.75 17.44 18.47
C THR A 103 -10.69 16.51 17.73
N TYR A 104 -10.18 15.55 16.93
CA TYR A 104 -10.98 14.60 16.16
C TYR A 104 -10.49 13.16 16.40
N PRO A 105 -10.63 12.66 17.64
CA PRO A 105 -10.08 11.36 18.03
C PRO A 105 -10.68 10.19 17.24
N VAL A 106 -11.95 10.25 16.82
CA VAL A 106 -12.59 9.16 16.05
C VAL A 106 -12.01 9.12 14.64
N LEU A 107 -11.97 10.25 13.94
CA LEU A 107 -11.38 10.35 12.60
C LEU A 107 -9.91 9.96 12.62
N TRP A 108 -9.13 10.45 13.59
CA TRP A 108 -7.73 10.11 13.74
C TRP A 108 -7.51 8.61 13.96
N ASN A 109 -8.30 7.97 14.83
CA ASN A 109 -8.16 6.55 15.13
C ASN A 109 -8.37 5.65 13.90
N ILE A 110 -9.15 6.11 12.93
CA ILE A 110 -9.35 5.42 11.65
C ILE A 110 -8.23 5.81 10.69
N ALA A 111 -7.98 7.10 10.47
CA ALA A 111 -6.98 7.60 9.53
C ALA A 111 -5.57 7.05 9.83
N ARG A 112 -5.17 6.99 11.10
CA ARG A 112 -3.85 6.46 11.51
C ARG A 112 -3.63 5.01 11.08
N LYS A 113 -4.70 4.21 10.94
CA LYS A 113 -4.58 2.81 10.52
C LYS A 113 -4.04 2.69 9.09
N PHE A 114 -4.45 3.63 8.24
CA PHE A 114 -4.02 3.73 6.85
C PHE A 114 -2.68 4.47 6.72
N LEU A 115 -2.43 5.48 7.57
CA LEU A 115 -1.26 6.34 7.45
C LEU A 115 0.00 5.82 8.15
N VAL A 116 -0.13 5.14 9.29
CA VAL A 116 0.99 4.82 10.19
C VAL A 116 1.27 3.32 10.29
N SER A 117 0.24 2.49 10.33
CA SER A 117 0.41 1.05 10.58
C SER A 117 0.56 0.17 9.32
N PHE A 118 0.20 0.67 8.14
CA PHE A 118 0.03 -0.21 6.98
C PHE A 118 1.31 -0.47 6.16
N PRO A 119 2.20 0.50 5.88
CA PRO A 119 3.33 0.22 4.98
C PRO A 119 4.59 -0.35 5.63
N SER A 120 4.84 -0.18 6.93
CA SER A 120 6.18 -0.47 7.50
C SER A 120 6.27 -1.70 8.38
N SER A 121 5.28 -2.02 9.23
CA SER A 121 5.33 -3.21 10.08
C SER A 121 4.64 -4.41 9.42
N TYR A 122 3.42 -4.24 8.92
CA TYR A 122 2.67 -5.31 8.26
C TYR A 122 3.36 -5.80 6.98
N LEU A 123 3.78 -4.90 6.08
CA LEU A 123 4.52 -5.29 4.87
C LEU A 123 5.86 -5.96 5.19
N VAL A 124 6.51 -5.55 6.27
CA VAL A 124 7.78 -6.14 6.71
C VAL A 124 7.57 -7.52 7.33
N GLU A 125 6.59 -7.69 8.22
CA GLU A 125 6.27 -9.00 8.82
C GLU A 125 5.76 -10.00 7.77
N ARG A 126 4.83 -9.60 6.90
CA ARG A 126 4.36 -10.44 5.80
C ARG A 126 5.47 -10.72 4.79
N GLY A 127 6.30 -9.73 4.47
CA GLY A 127 7.48 -9.89 3.61
C GLY A 127 8.52 -10.86 4.20
N PHE A 128 8.81 -10.76 5.50
CA PHE A 128 9.73 -11.68 6.17
C PHE A 128 9.13 -13.08 6.31
N SER A 129 7.84 -13.21 6.60
CA SER A 129 7.12 -14.50 6.60
C SER A 129 7.16 -15.15 5.21
N ALA A 130 7.03 -14.34 4.16
CA ALA A 130 7.14 -14.79 2.79
C ALA A 130 8.53 -15.35 2.44
N VAL A 131 9.58 -14.62 2.82
CA VAL A 131 10.98 -15.02 2.62
C VAL A 131 11.31 -16.28 3.41
N THR A 132 10.87 -16.36 4.67
CA THR A 132 11.09 -17.56 5.50
C THR A 132 10.40 -18.80 4.93
N ASN A 133 9.15 -18.68 4.48
CA ASN A 133 8.46 -19.78 3.81
C ASN A 133 9.24 -20.29 2.58
N LEU A 134 9.71 -19.39 1.71
CA LEU A 134 10.51 -19.74 0.53
C LEU A 134 11.81 -20.46 0.90
N LEU A 135 12.51 -20.00 1.94
CA LEU A 135 13.75 -20.63 2.43
C LEU A 135 13.50 -22.02 3.02
N THR A 136 12.35 -22.24 3.67
CA THR A 136 12.00 -23.54 4.25
C THR A 136 11.47 -24.55 3.24
N THR A 137 10.84 -24.11 2.15
CA THR A 137 10.33 -25.01 1.10
C THR A 137 11.38 -25.42 0.06
N GLY A 138 12.54 -24.76 0.02
CA GLY A 138 13.65 -25.08 -0.91
C GLY A 138 14.54 -26.25 -0.49
N HIS A 139 14.10 -27.13 0.42
CA HIS A 139 14.86 -28.29 0.91
C HIS A 139 14.19 -29.64 0.62
N HIS A 140 13.40 -29.73 -0.44
CA HIS A 140 12.88 -31.00 -0.97
C HIS A 140 13.08 -31.12 -2.48
#